data_AF-X1RB35-F1
#
_entry.id   AF-X1RB35-F1
#
_cell.length_a   1.000
_cell.length_b   1.000
_cell.length_c   1.000
_cell.angle_alpha   90.00
_cell.angle_beta   90.00
_cell.angle_gamma   90.00
#
_symmetry.space_group_name_H-M   'P 1'
#
loop_
_entity.id
_entity.type
_entity.pdbx_description
1 polymer ?
#
loop_
_entity_poly.entity_id
_entity_poly.type
_entity_poly.pdbx_seq_one_letter_code
_entity_poly.pdbx_strand_id
1 'polypeptide(L)'
;FNSQLRSMCWRLGSSLLRAKGKFYDYYLKEKDKYYQKYENQGVRIVPATSLPKKEGKRYEPQDMIAAGHIHNQALRKTIKLFLACLWLVWREAEGLPLTNPYAIDILKHQSLIDPWEMTDRLAKPPEKSREMERAIHEE
;
A
#
# COMPACT_ATOMS: atom_id res chain seq x y z
N PHE A 1 6.76 20.91 0.07
CA PHE A 1 7.21 19.61 -0.50
C PHE A 1 8.46 19.17 0.25
N ASN A 2 8.47 18.01 0.91
CA ASN A 2 9.63 17.51 1.68
C ASN A 2 10.33 16.36 0.92
N SER A 3 11.53 16.62 0.41
CA SER A 3 12.31 15.68 -0.42
C SER A 3 12.89 14.52 0.38
N GLN A 4 13.27 14.76 1.64
CA GLN A 4 13.83 13.74 2.52
C GLN A 4 12.77 12.69 2.91
N LEU A 5 11.60 13.14 3.36
CA LEU A 5 10.48 12.24 3.70
C LEU A 5 10.04 11.41 2.49
N ARG A 6 9.99 12.03 1.30
CA ARG A 6 9.71 11.29 0.06
C ARG A 6 10.73 10.17 -0.14
N SER A 7 12.01 10.48 -0.02
CA SER A 7 13.10 9.51 -0.21
C SER A 7 12.98 8.37 0.82
N MET A 8 12.60 8.68 2.04
CA MET A 8 12.40 7.68 3.09
C MET A 8 11.22 6.76 2.81
N CYS A 9 10.10 7.30 2.31
CA CYS A 9 8.97 6.48 1.89
C CYS A 9 9.35 5.47 0.79
N TRP A 10 10.23 5.84 -0.15
CA TRP A 10 10.73 4.92 -1.18
C TRP A 10 11.62 3.81 -0.62
N ARG A 11 12.47 4.13 0.36
CA ARG A 11 13.29 3.12 1.05
C ARG A 11 12.42 2.15 1.85
N LEU A 12 11.40 2.67 2.52
CA LEU A 12 10.41 1.87 3.25
C LEU A 12 9.64 0.95 2.30
N GLY A 13 9.11 1.47 1.19
CA GLY A 13 8.45 0.64 0.18
C GLY A 13 9.34 -0.49 -0.33
N SER A 14 10.60 -0.19 -0.65
CA SER A 14 11.57 -1.20 -1.05
C SER A 14 11.80 -2.27 0.02
N SER A 15 11.80 -1.88 1.30
CA SER A 15 11.90 -2.82 2.43
C SER A 15 10.69 -3.76 2.50
N LEU A 16 9.47 -3.22 2.38
CA LEU A 16 8.24 -4.02 2.39
C LEU A 16 8.21 -5.06 1.26
N LEU A 17 8.70 -4.70 0.06
CA LEU A 17 8.80 -5.66 -1.05
C LEU A 17 9.80 -6.79 -0.78
N ARG A 18 10.90 -6.49 -0.08
CA ARG A 18 11.91 -7.49 0.29
C ARG A 18 11.44 -8.41 1.41
N ALA A 19 10.61 -7.90 2.32
CA ALA A 19 10.02 -8.67 3.41
C ALA A 19 9.07 -9.77 2.91
N LYS A 20 8.46 -9.60 1.73
CA LYS A 20 7.52 -10.55 1.11
C LYS A 20 6.33 -10.95 2.01
N GLY A 21 5.81 -9.99 2.76
CA GLY A 21 4.65 -10.14 3.64
C GLY A 21 3.31 -9.73 3.02
N LYS A 22 2.30 -9.46 3.84
CA LYS A 22 0.96 -9.00 3.43
C LYS A 22 0.99 -7.73 2.57
N PHE A 23 1.89 -6.80 2.86
CA PHE A 23 2.10 -5.62 2.03
C PHE A 23 2.65 -5.97 0.63
N TYR A 24 3.43 -7.04 0.50
CA TYR A 24 3.90 -7.52 -0.78
C TYR A 24 2.77 -8.17 -1.59
N ASP A 25 1.89 -8.94 -0.95
CA ASP A 25 0.70 -9.51 -1.59
C ASP A 25 -0.23 -8.41 -2.13
N TYR A 26 -0.44 -7.36 -1.32
CA TYR A 26 -1.19 -6.19 -1.75
C TYR A 26 -0.53 -5.47 -2.93
N TYR A 27 0.79 -5.35 -2.91
CA TYR A 27 1.55 -4.79 -4.03
C TYR A 27 1.36 -5.59 -5.32
N LEU A 28 1.37 -6.93 -5.27
CA LEU A 28 1.14 -7.78 -6.43
C LEU A 28 -0.27 -7.57 -6.99
N LYS A 29 -1.28 -7.57 -6.12
CA LYS A 29 -2.68 -7.30 -6.51
C LYS A 29 -2.85 -5.94 -7.20
N GLU A 30 -2.26 -4.88 -6.64
CA GLU A 30 -2.33 -3.54 -7.25
C GLU A 30 -1.55 -3.48 -8.55
N LYS A 31 -0.39 -4.16 -8.64
CA LYS A 31 0.38 -4.26 -9.89
C LYS A 31 -0.47 -4.91 -10.98
N ASP A 32 -1.06 -6.07 -10.72
CA ASP A 32 -1.89 -6.80 -11.70
C ASP A 32 -3.10 -5.98 -12.16
N LYS A 33 -3.74 -5.27 -11.22
CA LYS A 33 -4.83 -4.33 -11.54
C LYS A 33 -4.39 -3.24 -12.52
N TYR A 34 -3.18 -2.69 -12.36
CA TYR A 34 -2.65 -1.71 -13.32
C TYR A 34 -2.33 -2.35 -14.66
N TYR A 35 -1.77 -3.57 -14.69
CA TYR A 35 -1.53 -4.30 -15.95
C TYR A 35 -2.84 -4.48 -16.72
N GLN A 36 -3.88 -5.03 -16.08
CA GLN A 36 -5.20 -5.20 -16.68
C GLN A 36 -5.80 -3.88 -17.15
N LYS A 37 -5.66 -2.81 -16.35
CA LYS A 37 -6.16 -1.48 -16.74
C LYS A 37 -5.52 -0.99 -18.03
N TYR A 38 -4.20 -1.11 -18.19
CA TYR A 38 -3.50 -0.65 -19.39
C TYR A 38 -3.77 -1.56 -20.60
N GLU A 39 -3.86 -2.87 -20.37
CA GLU A 39 -4.23 -3.84 -21.39
C GLU A 39 -5.64 -3.58 -21.94
N ASN A 40 -6.62 -3.34 -21.08
CA ASN A 40 -7.99 -2.96 -21.47
C ASN A 40 -8.06 -1.62 -22.21
N GLN A 41 -7.08 -0.74 -22.01
CA GLN A 41 -6.96 0.53 -22.73
C GLN A 41 -6.21 0.37 -24.07
N GLY A 42 -5.71 -0.82 -24.39
CA GLY A 42 -4.90 -1.08 -25.58
C GLY A 42 -3.48 -0.51 -25.51
N VAL A 43 -3.02 -0.10 -24.33
CA VAL A 43 -1.69 0.49 -24.13
C VAL A 43 -0.65 -0.61 -24.03
N ARG A 44 0.43 -0.51 -24.82
CA ARG A 44 1.52 -1.51 -24.82
C ARG A 44 2.43 -1.31 -23.62
N ILE A 45 2.59 -2.35 -22.81
CA ILE A 45 3.51 -2.33 -21.67
C ILE A 45 4.88 -2.80 -22.14
N VAL A 46 5.87 -1.91 -22.07
CA VAL A 46 7.21 -2.16 -22.62
C VAL A 46 8.31 -1.99 -21.56
N PRO A 47 9.44 -2.68 -21.67
CA PRO A 47 10.63 -2.34 -20.90
C PRO A 47 11.08 -0.89 -21.16
N ALA A 48 11.68 -0.23 -20.17
CA ALA A 48 12.21 1.13 -20.35
C ALA A 48 13.23 1.21 -21.51
N THR A 49 13.94 0.10 -21.77
CA THR A 49 14.95 -0.02 -22.83
C THR A 49 14.39 0.03 -24.25
N SER A 50 13.11 -0.28 -24.44
CA SER A 50 12.43 -0.26 -25.75
C SER A 50 11.62 1.00 -26.00
N LEU A 51 11.58 1.95 -25.05
CA LEU A 51 10.93 3.24 -25.28
C LEU A 51 11.63 4.04 -26.39
N PRO A 52 10.85 4.77 -27.23
CA PRO A 52 11.40 5.65 -28.25
C PRO A 52 12.22 6.77 -27.61
N LYS A 53 13.22 7.26 -28.36
CA LYS A 53 14.03 8.40 -27.95
C LYS A 53 13.60 9.64 -28.73
N LYS A 54 13.38 10.74 -28.01
CA LYS A 54 13.22 12.08 -28.56
C LYS A 54 14.29 12.97 -27.95
N GLU A 55 15.09 13.65 -28.78
CA GLU A 55 16.20 14.52 -28.31
C GLU A 55 17.18 13.79 -27.37
N GLY A 56 17.49 12.52 -27.66
CA GLY A 56 18.38 11.70 -26.84
C GLY A 56 17.76 11.15 -25.54
N LYS A 57 16.59 11.63 -25.13
CA LYS A 57 15.87 11.17 -23.93
C LYS A 57 14.78 10.16 -24.30
N ARG A 58 14.64 9.11 -23.49
CA ARG A 58 13.53 8.14 -23.63
C ARG A 58 12.22 8.82 -23.22
N TYR A 59 11.17 8.64 -24.00
CA TYR A 59 9.86 9.24 -23.77
C TYR A 59 8.76 8.17 -23.86
N GLU A 60 7.70 8.34 -23.07
CA GLU A 60 6.51 7.48 -23.07
C GLU A 60 5.44 8.09 -23.99
N PRO A 61 5.24 7.57 -25.22
CA PRO A 61 4.13 8.00 -26.07
C PRO A 61 2.78 7.52 -25.50
N GLN A 62 1.68 8.09 -25.97
CA GLN A 62 0.34 7.80 -25.45
C GLN A 62 -0.03 6.30 -25.47
N ASP A 63 0.47 5.55 -26.46
CA ASP A 63 0.14 4.14 -26.66
C ASP A 63 1.12 3.18 -25.96
N MET A 64 2.12 3.69 -25.22
CA MET A 64 3.10 2.87 -24.53
C MET A 64 3.39 3.34 -23.11
N ILE A 65 3.54 2.38 -22.19
CA ILE A 65 3.94 2.67 -20.82
C ILE A 65 5.12 1.79 -20.41
N ALA A 66 6.09 2.35 -19.69
CA ALA A 66 7.17 1.53 -19.14
C ALA A 66 6.65 0.65 -18.00
N ALA A 67 7.10 -0.62 -17.98
CA ALA A 67 6.84 -1.52 -16.86
C ALA A 67 7.30 -0.94 -15.50
N GLY A 68 8.36 -0.12 -15.49
CA GLY A 68 8.83 0.59 -14.30
C GLY A 68 7.85 1.64 -13.77
N HIS A 69 7.04 2.26 -14.65
CA HIS A 69 5.99 3.20 -14.23
C HIS A 69 4.86 2.46 -13.53
N ILE A 70 4.48 1.28 -14.01
CA ILE A 70 3.48 0.42 -13.36
C ILE A 70 3.98 -0.04 -11.98
N HIS A 71 5.23 -0.49 -11.90
CA HIS A 71 5.87 -0.81 -10.61
C HIS A 71 5.79 0.35 -9.63
N ASN A 72 6.17 1.56 -10.06
CA ASN A 72 6.13 2.76 -9.24
C ASN A 72 4.71 3.15 -8.82
N GLN A 73 3.70 2.92 -9.68
CA GLN A 73 2.29 3.14 -9.33
C GLN A 73 1.83 2.20 -8.22
N ALA A 74 2.07 0.90 -8.37
CA ALA A 74 1.73 -0.11 -7.37
C ALA A 74 2.50 0.11 -6.04
N LEU A 75 3.78 0.46 -6.11
CA LEU A 75 4.59 0.73 -4.92
C LEU A 75 4.09 1.96 -4.16
N ARG A 76 3.67 3.02 -4.87
CA ARG A 76 3.03 4.20 -4.23
C ARG A 76 1.73 3.83 -3.51
N LYS A 77 0.92 2.94 -4.08
CA LYS A 77 -0.32 2.46 -3.43
C LYS A 77 -0.01 1.71 -2.14
N THR A 78 1.01 0.86 -2.17
CA THR A 78 1.47 0.07 -1.01
C THR A 78 1.99 0.98 0.10
N ILE A 79 2.83 1.98 -0.22
CA ILE A 79 3.33 2.97 0.75
C ILE A 79 2.18 3.75 1.39
N LYS A 80 1.20 4.19 0.59
CA LYS A 80 0.03 4.92 1.12
C LYS A 80 -0.76 4.08 2.11
N LEU A 81 -0.92 2.79 1.82
CA LEU A 81 -1.62 1.87 2.71
C LEU A 81 -0.85 1.67 4.02
N PHE A 82 0.46 1.43 3.95
CA PHE A 82 1.30 1.35 5.16
C PHE A 82 1.19 2.60 6.03
N LEU A 83 1.28 3.79 5.43
CA LEU A 83 1.17 5.06 6.18
C LEU A 83 -0.21 5.22 6.83
N ALA A 84 -1.28 4.78 6.16
CA ALA A 84 -2.61 4.76 6.73
C ALA A 84 -2.69 3.81 7.95
N CYS A 85 -2.15 2.60 7.83
CA CYS A 85 -2.11 1.64 8.93
C CYS A 85 -1.28 2.16 10.12
N LEU A 86 -0.10 2.72 9.84
CA LEU A 86 0.79 3.29 10.85
C LEU A 86 0.11 4.44 11.60
N TRP A 87 -0.59 5.33 10.88
CA TRP A 87 -1.29 6.45 11.50
C TRP A 87 -2.41 5.99 12.44
N LEU A 88 -3.19 4.97 12.05
CA LEU A 88 -4.25 4.41 12.88
C LEU A 88 -3.70 3.82 14.19
N VAL A 89 -2.70 2.94 14.10
CA VAL A 89 -2.10 2.29 15.27
C VAL A 89 -1.43 3.31 16.19
N TRP A 90 -0.76 4.32 15.62
CA TRP A 90 -0.12 5.36 16.43
C TRP A 90 -1.18 6.22 17.15
N ARG A 91 -2.25 6.62 16.46
CA ARG A 91 -3.34 7.39 17.09
C ARG A 91 -3.99 6.63 18.25
N GLU A 92 -4.22 5.34 18.06
CA GLU A 92 -4.74 4.45 19.09
C GLU A 92 -3.79 4.36 20.29
N ALA A 93 -2.47 4.21 20.04
CA ALA A 93 -1.45 4.14 21.09
C ALA A 93 -1.36 5.43 21.92
N GLU A 94 -1.60 6.59 21.32
CA GLU A 94 -1.64 7.90 22.01
C GLU A 94 -2.99 8.14 22.72
N GLY A 95 -3.96 7.23 22.62
CA GLY A 95 -5.30 7.37 23.20
C GLY A 95 -6.12 8.50 22.56
N LEU A 96 -5.77 8.91 21.35
CA LEU A 96 -6.44 10.00 20.65
C LEU A 96 -7.66 9.46 19.87
N PRO A 97 -8.74 10.25 19.71
CA PRO A 97 -9.93 9.76 19.04
C PRO A 97 -9.62 9.36 17.60
N LEU A 98 -10.06 8.17 17.21
CA LEU A 98 -9.99 7.69 15.83
C LEU A 98 -11.18 8.25 15.06
N THR A 99 -10.90 8.91 13.94
CA THR A 99 -11.89 9.24 12.93
C THR A 99 -11.82 8.18 11.84
N ASN A 100 -12.96 7.79 11.27
CA ASN A 100 -12.93 6.90 10.12
C ASN A 100 -12.12 7.57 8.98
N PRO A 101 -11.44 6.77 8.14
CA PRO A 101 -10.81 7.28 6.94
C PRO A 101 -11.78 8.09 6.07
N TYR A 102 -11.30 9.17 5.45
CA TYR A 102 -12.05 9.98 4.47
C TYR A 102 -12.78 9.14 3.41
N ALA A 103 -12.17 8.03 2.99
CA ALA A 103 -12.74 7.11 2.02
C ALA A 103 -14.07 6.49 2.48
N ILE A 104 -14.27 6.31 3.79
CA ILE A 104 -15.47 5.73 4.37
C ILE A 104 -16.46 6.83 4.71
N ASP A 105 -16.02 7.86 5.44
CA ASP A 105 -16.94 8.92 5.90
C ASP A 105 -17.47 9.79 4.75
N ILE A 106 -16.62 10.11 3.77
CA ILE A 106 -16.97 11.05 2.71
C ILE A 106 -17.20 10.34 1.38
N LEU A 107 -16.32 9.39 1.01
CA LEU A 107 -16.47 8.65 -0.25
C LEU A 107 -17.32 7.37 -0.14
N LYS A 108 -17.76 6.99 1.07
CA LYS A 108 -18.65 5.83 1.33
C LYS A 108 -18.13 4.51 0.77
N HIS A 109 -16.82 4.33 0.69
CA HIS A 109 -16.23 3.05 0.34
C HIS A 109 -16.51 2.03 1.45
N GLN A 110 -16.91 0.81 1.08
CA GLN A 110 -17.28 -0.23 2.05
C GLN A 110 -16.08 -0.96 2.67
N SER A 111 -14.92 -0.96 2.01
CA SER A 111 -13.76 -1.73 2.46
C SER A 111 -12.85 -0.88 3.35
N LEU A 112 -12.88 -1.14 4.65
CA LEU A 112 -11.81 -0.74 5.59
C LEU A 112 -10.74 -1.84 5.58
N ILE A 113 -9.47 -1.45 5.40
CA ILE A 113 -8.35 -2.38 5.61
C ILE A 113 -7.88 -2.17 7.04
N ASP A 114 -8.03 -3.20 7.87
CA ASP A 114 -7.57 -3.19 9.25
C ASP A 114 -6.03 -3.29 9.30
N PRO A 115 -5.33 -2.41 10.05
CA PRO A 115 -3.88 -2.52 10.25
C PRO A 115 -3.40 -3.91 10.66
N TRP A 116 -4.19 -4.63 11.48
CA TRP A 116 -3.78 -5.92 12.02
C TRP A 116 -3.81 -7.05 10.97
N GLU A 117 -4.72 -6.97 9.99
CA GLU A 117 -4.72 -7.91 8.84
C GLU A 117 -3.46 -7.79 7.98
N MET A 118 -2.77 -6.65 8.05
CA MET A 118 -1.54 -6.37 7.31
C MET A 118 -0.27 -6.76 8.06
N THR A 119 -0.40 -7.45 9.19
CA THR A 119 0.73 -7.99 9.95
C THR A 119 1.04 -9.43 9.53
N ASP A 120 2.32 -9.74 9.35
CA ASP A 120 2.77 -11.07 8.90
C ASP A 120 2.79 -12.11 10.03
N ARG A 121 2.90 -11.64 11.27
CA ARG A 121 2.85 -12.46 12.47
C ARG A 121 1.44 -12.36 13.01
N LEU A 122 0.78 -13.50 13.23
CA LEU A 122 -0.49 -13.53 13.96
C LEU A 122 -0.29 -12.75 15.27
N ALA A 123 -0.94 -11.59 15.37
CA ALA A 123 -0.91 -10.82 16.59
C ALA A 123 -1.42 -11.72 17.72
N LYS A 124 -0.65 -11.83 18.81
CA LYS A 124 -1.24 -12.33 20.05
C LYS A 124 -2.39 -11.36 20.38
N PRO A 125 -3.61 -11.84 20.63
CA PRO A 125 -4.74 -10.96 20.92
C PRO A 125 -4.37 -10.02 22.07
N PRO A 126 -4.81 -8.75 22.03
CA PRO A 126 -4.42 -7.73 22.99
C PRO A 126 -4.70 -8.22 24.41
N GLU A 127 -3.83 -7.89 25.36
CA GLU A 127 -3.87 -8.44 26.72
C GLU A 127 -5.26 -8.27 27.40
N LYS A 128 -5.95 -7.16 27.10
CA LYS A 128 -7.33 -6.90 27.55
C LYS A 128 -8.35 -7.97 27.14
N SER A 129 -8.22 -8.54 25.95
CA SER A 129 -9.09 -9.65 25.50
C SER A 129 -8.79 -10.96 26.24
N ARG A 130 -7.53 -11.17 26.65
CA ARG A 130 -7.11 -12.32 27.46
C ARG A 130 -7.54 -12.18 28.92
N GLU A 131 -7.54 -10.97 29.46
CA GLU A 131 -8.05 -10.67 30.79
C GLU A 131 -9.57 -10.90 30.86
N MET A 132 -10.30 -10.48 29.83
CA MET A 132 -11.74 -10.73 29.71
C MET A 132 -12.05 -12.23 29.57
N GLU A 133 -11.29 -12.97 28.76
CA GLU A 133 -11.45 -14.43 28.62
C GLU A 133 -11.11 -15.21 29.89
N ARG A 134 -10.13 -14.75 30.69
CA ARG A 134 -9.81 -15.34 32.00
C ARG A 134 -10.92 -15.08 33.01
N ALA A 135 -11.47 -13.87 33.04
CA ALA A 135 -12.58 -13.53 33.94
C ALA A 135 -13.85 -14.37 33.65
N ILE A 136 -14.13 -14.67 32.37
CA ILE A 136 -15.27 -15.52 31.97
C ILE A 136 -15.05 -17.00 32.34
N HIS A 137 -13.80 -17.45 32.47
CA HIS A 137 -13.48 -18.85 32.76
C HIS A 137 -13.26 -19.12 34.26
N GLU A 138 -13.14 -18.07 35.07
CA GLU A 138 -13.00 -18.10 36.53
C GLU A 138 -14.34 -17.87 37.28
N GLU A 139 -15.44 -17.56 36.58
CA GLU A 139 -16.84 -17.58 37.07
C GLU A 139 -17.54 -18.92 36.79
#